data_AF-A0A6M0SDQ9-F1
#
_entry.id   AF-A0A6M0SDQ9-F1
#
_cell.length_a   1.000
_cell.length_b   1.000
_cell.length_c   1.000
_cell.angle_alpha   90.00
_cell.angle_beta   90.00
_cell.angle_gamma   90.00
#
_symmetry.space_group_name_H-M   'P 1'
#
loop_
_entity.id
_entity.type
_entity.pdbx_description
1 polymer ?
#
loop_
_entity_poly.entity_id
_entity_poly.type
_entity_poly.pdbx_seq_one_letter_code
_entity_poly.pdbx_strand_id
1 'polypeptide(L)' 'MGRKLLTIEAINARLETAQLGLKIYQRGEKLSIRGTLPPKPSSKRTKPHQQLISLGVYANPAGLEYAESEAFRLGGLLA' A
#
# COMPACT_ATOMS: atom_id res chain seq x y z
N MET A 1 2.16 -14.54 22.27
CA MET A 1 1.60 -14.05 20.99
C MET A 1 1.99 -12.59 20.85
N GLY A 2 2.92 -12.26 19.96
CA GLY A 2 3.36 -10.87 19.77
C GLY A 2 2.22 -10.02 19.24
N ARG A 3 1.91 -8.89 19.90
CA ARG A 3 0.92 -7.93 19.40
C ARG A 3 1.41 -7.39 18.07
N LYS A 4 0.73 -7.74 16.98
CA LYS A 4 0.93 -7.10 15.69
C LYS A 4 0.51 -5.63 15.83
N LEU A 5 1.47 -4.72 15.73
CA LEU A 5 1.17 -3.29 15.73
C LEU A 5 0.47 -2.94 14.41
N LEU A 6 -0.82 -2.66 14.49
CA LEU A 6 -1.67 -2.21 13.38
C LEU A 6 -1.67 -0.68 13.35
N THR A 7 -0.51 -0.10 13.07
CA THR A 7 -0.36 1.32 12.77
C THR A 7 0.17 1.46 11.36
N ILE A 8 -0.18 2.55 10.70
CA ILE A 8 0.30 2.86 9.33
C ILE A 8 1.84 2.86 9.30
N GLU A 9 2.47 3.40 10.34
CA GLU A 9 3.93 3.44 10.47
C GLU A 9 4.54 2.05 10.58
N ALA A 10 3.99 1.18 11.44
CA ALA A 10 4.49 -0.19 11.59
C ALA A 10 4.31 -1.01 10.30
N ILE A 11 3.20 -0.82 9.59
CA ILE A 11 2.96 -1.47 8.30
C ILE A 11 3.95 -0.94 7.25
N ASN A 12 4.15 0.39 7.18
CA ASN A 12 5.10 0.99 6.24
C ASN A 12 6.53 0.52 6.48
N ALA A 13 6.95 0.39 7.74
CA ALA A 13 8.25 -0.18 8.09
C ALA A 13 8.39 -1.63 7.58
N ARG A 14 7.34 -2.46 7.72
CA ARG A 14 7.32 -3.83 7.18
C ARG A 14 7.40 -3.87 5.66
N LEU A 15 6.66 -3.00 4.96
CA LEU A 15 6.71 -2.89 3.50
C LEU A 15 8.09 -2.40 3.00
N GLU A 16 8.74 -1.54 3.76
CA GLU A 16 10.10 -1.06 3.46
C GLU A 16 11.16 -2.13 3.69
N THR A 17 11.08 -2.91 4.78
CA THR A 17 11.93 -4.10 5.00
C THR A 17 11.78 -5.13 3.89
N ALA A 18 10.56 -5.29 3.35
CA ALA A 18 10.30 -6.16 2.20
C ALA A 18 10.72 -5.55 0.84
N GLN A 19 11.28 -4.34 0.83
CA GLN A 19 11.77 -3.63 -0.37
C GLN A 19 10.71 -3.47 -1.49
N LEU A 20 9.43 -3.46 -1.14
CA LEU A 20 8.33 -3.42 -2.11
C LEU A 20 8.15 -2.04 -2.76
N GLY A 21 8.72 -0.97 -2.18
CA GLY A 21 8.56 0.40 -2.67
C GLY A 21 7.13 0.95 -2.53
N LEU A 22 6.30 0.31 -1.70
CA LEU A 22 4.91 0.67 -1.43
C LEU A 22 4.75 1.22 0.00
N LYS A 23 3.81 2.15 0.19
CA LYS A 23 3.45 2.73 1.49
C LYS A 23 1.93 2.84 1.63
N ILE A 24 1.40 2.57 2.80
CA ILE A 24 0.04 2.88 3.19
C ILE A 24 -0.07 4.37 3.52
N TYR A 25 -1.11 4.99 2.97
CA TYR A 25 -1.45 6.40 3.14
C TYR A 25 -2.92 6.52 3.54
N GLN A 26 -3.19 7.20 4.64
CA GLN A 26 -4.55 7.52 5.07
C GLN A 26 -4.96 8.87 4.48
N ARG A 27 -6.11 8.90 3.80
CA ARG A 27 -6.74 10.11 3.30
C ARG A 27 -8.10 10.28 3.97
N GLY A 28 -8.15 11.14 4.98
CA GLY A 28 -9.33 11.27 5.85
C GLY A 28 -9.58 9.96 6.59
N GLU A 29 -10.73 9.35 6.37
CA GLU A 29 -11.09 8.08 7.02
C GLU A 29 -10.68 6.84 6.22
N LYS A 30 -10.24 6.98 4.96
CA LYS A 30 -9.97 5.86 4.06
C LYS A 30 -8.48 5.61 3.87
N LEU A 31 -8.13 4.34 3.65
CA LEU A 31 -6.76 3.92 3.36
C LEU A 31 -6.52 3.82 1.85
N SER A 32 -5.29 4.13 1.46
CA SER A 32 -4.79 4.04 0.09
C SER A 32 -3.36 3.53 0.09
N ILE A 33 -2.93 2.91 -0.99
CA ILE A 33 -1.53 2.51 -1.22
C ILE A 33 -0.90 3.54 -2.13
N ARG A 34 0.26 4.06 -1.74
CA ARG A 34 1.10 4.94 -2.53
C ARG A 34 2.37 4.20 -2.90
N GLY A 35 2.70 4.18 -4.18
CA GLY A 35 3.91 3.53 -4.67
C GLY A 35 4.25 3.90 -6.09
N THR A 36 5.46 3.60 -6.53
CA THR A 36 5.86 3.76 -7.94
C THR A 36 5.38 2.55 -8.72
N LEU A 37 4.34 2.73 -9.54
CA LEU A 37 3.71 1.66 -10.27
C LEU A 37 3.90 1.84 -11.78
N PRO A 38 3.90 0.74 -12.57
CA PRO A 38 3.87 0.82 -14.01
C PRO A 38 2.65 1.64 -14.47
N PRO A 39 2.77 2.38 -15.57
CA PRO A 39 1.67 3.19 -16.07
C PRO A 39 0.47 2.28 -16.37
N LYS A 40 -0.74 2.77 -16.06
CA LYS A 40 -1.97 2.08 -16.43
C LYS A 40 -1.98 1.84 -17.95
N PRO A 41 -2.49 0.70 -18.44
CA PRO A 41 -2.49 0.37 -19.86
C PRO A 41 -3.24 1.39 -20.72
N SER A 42 -4.21 2.12 -20.14
CA SER A 42 -4.96 3.20 -20.80
C SER A 42 -4.32 4.60 -20.65
N SER A 43 -3.19 4.71 -19.95
CA SER A 43 -2.51 5.98 -19.71
C SER A 43 -1.54 6.31 -20.84
N LYS A 44 -1.44 7.59 -21.22
CA LYS A 44 -0.42 8.09 -22.16
C LYS A 44 1.00 8.10 -21.57
N ARG A 45 1.17 7.74 -20.30
CA ARG A 45 2.46 7.73 -19.61
C ARG A 45 3.23 6.46 -19.97
N THR A 46 4.50 6.61 -20.36
CA THR A 46 5.38 5.51 -20.75
C THR A 46 6.35 5.08 -19.66
N LYS A 47 6.46 5.84 -18.56
CA LYS A 47 7.39 5.58 -17.46
C LYS A 47 6.64 5.25 -16.16
N PRO A 48 7.19 4.37 -15.30
CA PRO A 48 6.70 4.19 -13.94
C PRO A 48 6.64 5.52 -13.21
N HIS A 49 5.59 5.72 -12.41
CA HIS A 49 5.40 6.96 -11.67
C HIS A 49 4.67 6.68 -10.36
N GLN A 50 4.76 7.61 -9.42
CA GLN A 50 4.00 7.53 -8.18
C GLN A 50 2.50 7.53 -8.48
N GLN A 51 1.84 6.48 -8.03
CA GLN A 51 0.40 6.29 -8.11
C GLN A 51 -0.16 6.09 -6.71
N LEU A 52 -1.43 6.47 -6.57
CA LEU A 52 -2.22 6.24 -5.38
C LEU A 52 -3.37 5.29 -5.76
N ILE A 53 -3.41 4.12 -5.13
CA ILE A 53 -4.49 3.15 -5.27
C ILE A 53 -5.36 3.27 -4.03
N SER A 54 -6.60 3.71 -4.21
CA SER A 54 -7.57 3.73 -3.11
C SER A 54 -8.08 2.31 -2.84
N LEU A 55 -7.98 1.88 -1.58
CA LEU A 55 -8.44 0.55 -1.15
C LEU A 55 -9.93 0.52 -0.84
N GLY A 56 -10.55 1.69 -0.63
CA GLY A 56 -11.96 1.79 -0.26
C GLY A 56 -12.27 1.37 1.18
N VAL A 57 -11.27 0.92 1.95
CA VAL A 57 -11.42 0.52 3.36
C VAL A 57 -11.13 1.67 4.32
N TYR A 58 -11.72 1.60 5.51
CA TYR A 58 -11.53 2.57 6.57
C TYR A 58 -10.19 2.38 7.31
N ALA A 59 -9.67 3.44 7.92
CA ALA A 59 -8.48 3.42 8.77
C ALA A 59 -8.76 2.83 10.17
N ASN A 60 -9.34 1.63 10.20
CA ASN A 60 -9.59 0.85 11.41
C ASN A 60 -8.69 -0.41 11.40
N PRO A 61 -8.60 -1.17 12.50
CA PRO A 61 -7.71 -2.33 12.59
C PRO A 61 -7.91 -3.36 11.45
N ALA A 62 -9.16 -3.69 11.11
CA ALA A 62 -9.47 -4.62 10.02
C ALA A 62 -9.04 -4.06 8.65
N GLY A 63 -9.27 -2.77 8.40
CA GLY A 63 -8.85 -2.09 7.18
C GLY A 63 -7.33 -1.99 7.06
N LEU A 64 -6.60 -1.84 8.18
CA LEU A 64 -5.14 -1.84 8.20
C LEU A 64 -4.56 -3.22 7.89
N GLU A 65 -5.15 -4.30 8.43
CA GLU A 65 -4.75 -5.67 8.08
C GLU A 65 -4.99 -5.99 6.61
N TYR A 66 -6.14 -5.57 6.08
CA TYR A 66 -6.45 -5.71 4.67
C TYR A 66 -5.48 -4.91 3.80
N ALA A 67 -5.22 -3.65 4.17
CA ALA A 67 -4.33 -2.76 3.44
C ALA A 67 -2.89 -3.29 3.36
N GLU A 68 -2.39 -3.84 4.47
CA GLU A 68 -1.10 -4.50 4.50
C GLU A 68 -1.05 -5.72 3.58
N SER A 69 -2.04 -6.62 3.68
CA SER A 69 -2.11 -7.83 2.85
C SER A 69 -2.17 -7.49 1.35
N GLU A 70 -2.96 -6.48 0.99
CA GLU A 70 -3.08 -6.02 -0.40
C GLU A 70 -1.79 -5.34 -0.88
N ALA A 71 -1.09 -4.60 -0.03
CA ALA A 71 0.21 -4.03 -0.35
C ALA A 71 1.26 -5.11 -0.59
N PHE A 72 1.30 -6.18 0.21
CA PHE A 72 2.19 -7.31 -0.05
C PHE A 72 1.84 -8.03 -1.36
N ARG A 73 0.55 -8.24 -1.63
CA ARG A 73 0.07 -8.84 -2.88
C ARG A 73 0.50 -8.02 -4.10
N LEU A 74 0.31 -6.70 -4.06
CA LEU A 74 0.72 -5.79 -5.13
C LEU A 74 2.24 -5.73 -5.27
N GLY A 75 2.97 -5.69 -4.16
CA GLY A 75 4.42 -5.69 -4.17
C GLY A 75 5.00 -6.95 -4.81
N GLY A 76 4.42 -8.12 -4.54
CA GLY A 76 4.81 -9.38 -5.18
C GLY A 76 4.53 -9.45 -6.68
N LEU A 77 3.63 -8.62 -7.22
CA LEU A 77 3.39 -8.50 -8.67
C LEU A 77 4.37 -7.54 -9.36
N LEU A 78 5.14 -6.77 -8.59
CA LEU A 78 6.11 -5.80 -9.09
C LEU A 78 7.56 -6.33 -9.07
N ALA A 79 7.81 -7.41 -8.34
CA ALA A 79 9.09 -8.12 -8.26
C ALA A 79 9.25 -9.13 -9.39
#